data_AF-A0A2N4USE6-F1
#
_entry.id   AF-A0A2N4USE6-F1
#
_cell.length_a   1.000
_cell.length_b   1.000
_cell.length_c   1.000
_cell.angle_alpha   90.00
_cell.angle_beta   90.00
_cell.angle_gamma   90.00
#
_symmetry.space_group_name_H-M   'P 1'
#
loop_
_entity.id
_entity.type
_entity.pdbx_description
1 polymer ?
#
loop_
_entity_poly.entity_id
_entity_poly.type
_entity_poly.pdbx_seq_one_letter_code
_entity_poly.pdbx_strand_id
1 'polypeptide(L)'
;MVAVIEERKRGFWLTAFLVLMVIANALSVFVYFVNPDMIITAFPKISLELAYLLGSVCLFNVFLAINIWMWKKLAIYGFYIVVIFGVLINLYIGLGLIGSLSGLMGGMILFLVTRKKMQYFV
;
A
#
# COMPACT_ATOMS: atom_id res chain seq x y z
N MET A 1 -11.72 40.38 6.90
CA MET A 1 -11.80 39.31 5.89
C MET A 1 -11.74 37.98 6.62
N VAL A 2 -12.84 37.25 6.69
CA VAL A 2 -12.85 35.88 7.23
C VAL A 2 -12.20 35.00 6.19
N ALA A 3 -11.05 34.40 6.50
CA ALA A 3 -10.43 33.42 5.62
C ALA A 3 -11.40 32.25 5.46
N VAL A 4 -11.98 32.10 4.28
CA VAL A 4 -12.75 30.91 3.92
C VAL A 4 -11.74 29.76 3.88
N ILE A 5 -11.70 28.98 4.95
CA ILE A 5 -10.94 27.73 4.97
C ILE A 5 -11.65 26.82 3.97
N GLU A 6 -11.10 26.64 2.77
CA GLU A 6 -11.58 25.59 1.87
C GLU A 6 -11.53 24.25 2.64
N GLU A 7 -12.71 23.70 2.94
CA GLU A 7 -12.79 22.40 3.59
C GLU A 7 -12.06 21.35 2.73
N ARG A 8 -11.11 20.63 3.33
CA ARG A 8 -10.44 19.50 2.68
C ARG A 8 -11.42 18.35 2.48
N LYS A 9 -12.18 18.38 1.39
CA LYS A 9 -13.13 17.32 1.06
C LYS A 9 -12.44 16.12 0.41
N ARG A 10 -12.49 14.98 1.10
CA ARG A 10 -12.08 13.70 0.53
C ARG A 10 -13.08 13.25 -0.52
N GLY A 11 -12.58 12.80 -1.66
CA GLY A 11 -13.44 12.24 -2.71
C GLY A 11 -13.74 10.78 -2.42
N PHE A 12 -14.90 10.28 -2.88
CA PHE A 12 -15.32 8.89 -2.74
C PHE A 12 -14.20 7.88 -3.11
N TRP A 13 -13.57 8.06 -4.27
CA TRP A 13 -12.50 7.16 -4.76
C TRP A 13 -11.27 7.09 -3.86
N LEU A 14 -10.86 8.21 -3.26
CA LEU A 14 -9.75 8.22 -2.32
C LEU A 14 -10.15 7.50 -1.02
N THR A 15 -11.36 7.75 -0.51
CA THR A 15 -11.86 7.05 0.67
C THR A 15 -11.93 5.55 0.44
N ALA A 16 -12.57 5.11 -0.66
CA ALA A 16 -12.73 3.70 -1.00
C ALA A 16 -11.39 3.00 -1.15
N PHE A 17 -10.43 3.63 -1.85
CA PHE A 17 -9.09 3.08 -2.00
C PHE A 17 -8.36 2.94 -0.66
N LEU A 18 -8.41 3.93 0.22
CA LEU A 18 -7.76 3.84 1.53
C LEU A 18 -8.38 2.77 2.43
N VAL A 19 -9.72 2.64 2.43
CA VAL A 19 -10.41 1.55 3.15
C VAL A 19 -9.94 0.19 2.63
N LEU A 20 -9.90 0.03 1.31
CA LEU A 20 -9.40 -1.20 0.69
C LEU A 20 -7.95 -1.48 1.08
N MET A 21 -7.07 -0.47 1.06
CA MET A 21 -5.67 -0.65 1.48
C MET A 21 -5.55 -1.08 2.93
N VAL A 22 -6.33 -0.51 3.85
CA VAL A 22 -6.31 -0.90 5.26
C VAL A 22 -6.76 -2.35 5.41
N ILE A 23 -7.91 -2.72 4.82
CA ILE A 23 -8.47 -4.07 4.94
C ILE A 23 -7.54 -5.11 4.31
N ALA A 24 -7.12 -4.89 3.06
CA ALA A 24 -6.28 -5.84 2.34
C ALA A 24 -4.94 -6.05 3.05
N ASN A 25 -4.26 -4.98 3.46
CA ASN A 25 -2.98 -5.12 4.14
C ASN A 25 -3.13 -5.69 5.56
N ALA A 26 -4.18 -5.36 6.31
CA ALA A 26 -4.43 -5.96 7.62
C ALA A 26 -4.68 -7.47 7.53
N LEU A 27 -5.44 -7.92 6.51
CA LEU A 27 -5.61 -9.35 6.23
C LEU A 27 -4.27 -9.99 5.84
N SER A 28 -3.47 -9.34 5.01
CA SER A 28 -2.14 -9.84 4.66
C SER A 28 -1.22 -9.95 5.88
N VAL A 29 -1.22 -8.97 6.78
CA VAL A 29 -0.47 -9.03 8.06
C VAL A 29 -0.84 -10.29 8.83
N PHE A 30 -2.14 -10.58 8.97
CA PHE A 30 -2.61 -11.78 9.64
C PHE A 30 -2.08 -13.05 8.95
N VAL A 31 -2.20 -13.14 7.63
CA VAL A 31 -1.71 -14.30 6.87
C VAL A 31 -0.20 -14.48 7.05
N TYR A 32 0.61 -13.43 6.86
CA TYR A 32 2.07 -13.53 6.93
C TYR A 32 2.60 -13.85 8.33
N PHE A 33 1.98 -13.33 9.40
CA PHE A 33 2.47 -13.56 10.77
C PHE A 33 1.86 -14.80 11.43
N VAL A 34 0.56 -15.06 11.21
CA VAL A 34 -0.16 -16.14 11.91
C VAL A 34 -0.13 -17.44 11.13
N ASN A 35 -0.09 -17.38 9.80
CA ASN A 35 -0.05 -18.57 8.95
C ASN A 35 0.97 -18.45 7.80
N PRO A 36 2.27 -18.29 8.12
CA PRO A 36 3.32 -18.15 7.11
C PRO A 36 3.43 -19.40 6.22
N ASP A 37 3.13 -20.59 6.74
CA ASP A 37 3.20 -21.86 6.00
C ASP A 37 2.29 -21.88 4.78
N MET A 38 1.11 -21.24 4.86
CA MET A 38 0.21 -21.08 3.72
C MET A 38 0.89 -20.35 2.56
N ILE A 39 1.66 -19.30 2.85
CA ILE A 39 2.39 -18.53 1.85
C ILE A 39 3.59 -19.28 1.32
N ILE A 40 4.37 -19.91 2.22
CA ILE A 40 5.57 -20.67 1.84
C ILE A 40 5.20 -21.85 0.94
N THR A 41 4.07 -22.52 1.22
CA THR A 41 3.55 -23.61 0.38
C THR A 41 3.14 -23.10 -1.01
N ALA A 42 2.51 -21.93 -1.09
CA ALA A 42 2.11 -21.32 -2.37
C ALA A 42 3.31 -20.79 -3.17
N PHE A 43 4.34 -20.29 -2.47
CA PHE A 43 5.54 -19.70 -3.07
C PHE A 43 6.81 -20.28 -2.42
N PRO A 44 7.31 -21.44 -2.89
CA PRO A 44 8.43 -22.15 -2.26
C PRO A 44 9.76 -21.39 -2.19
N LYS A 45 9.90 -20.29 -2.95
CA LYS A 45 11.07 -19.40 -2.89
C LYS A 45 11.04 -18.44 -1.69
N ILE A 46 9.90 -18.32 -1.00
CA ILE A 46 9.75 -17.49 0.18
C ILE A 46 10.28 -18.27 1.39
N SER A 47 11.30 -17.74 2.05
CA SER A 47 11.71 -18.21 3.38
C SER A 47 10.78 -17.67 4.46
N LEU A 48 10.80 -18.29 5.64
CA LEU A 48 10.04 -17.82 6.80
C LEU A 48 10.38 -16.37 7.17
N GLU A 49 11.67 -16.01 7.12
CA GLU A 49 12.16 -14.66 7.38
C GLU A 49 11.60 -13.65 6.37
N LEU A 50 11.56 -14.03 5.09
CA LEU A 50 10.99 -13.19 4.04
C LEU A 50 9.48 -13.04 4.22
N ALA A 51 8.76 -14.10 4.63
CA ALA A 51 7.34 -14.02 4.95
C ALA A 51 7.07 -12.99 6.07
N TYR A 52 7.85 -13.00 7.16
CA TYR A 52 7.72 -12.02 8.24
C TYR A 52 8.12 -10.59 7.81
N LEU A 53 9.12 -10.45 6.92
CA LEU A 53 9.44 -9.16 6.33
C LEU A 53 8.26 -8.63 5.51
N LEU A 54 7.62 -9.47 4.69
CA LEU A 54 6.44 -9.09 3.91
C LEU A 54 5.25 -8.74 4.80
N GLY A 55 5.04 -9.48 5.90
CA GLY A 55 4.06 -9.13 6.93
C GLY A 55 4.33 -7.76 7.54
N SER A 56 5.60 -7.45 7.84
CA SER A 56 6.02 -6.14 8.36
C SER A 56 5.80 -5.03 7.34
N VAL A 57 6.05 -5.29 6.06
CA VAL A 57 5.76 -4.35 4.96
C VAL A 57 4.27 -4.09 4.82
N CYS A 58 3.42 -5.12 4.92
CA CYS A 58 1.96 -4.95 4.95
C CYS A 58 1.52 -4.11 6.15
N LEU A 59 2.09 -4.33 7.34
CA LEU A 59 1.79 -3.53 8.53
C LEU A 59 2.19 -2.06 8.33
N PHE A 60 3.38 -1.83 7.77
CA PHE A 60 3.82 -0.49 7.41
C PHE A 60 2.90 0.15 6.36
N ASN A 61 2.36 -0.65 5.43
CA ASN A 61 1.41 -0.16 4.44
C ASN A 61 0.06 0.25 5.04
N VAL A 62 -0.41 -0.43 6.09
CA VAL A 62 -1.56 0.02 6.90
C VAL A 62 -1.25 1.36 7.55
N PHE A 63 -0.07 1.50 8.15
CA PHE A 63 0.39 2.77 8.73
C PHE A 63 0.43 3.90 7.69
N LEU A 64 0.94 3.64 6.48
CA LEU A 64 0.94 4.60 5.38
C LEU A 64 -0.50 4.97 4.96
N ALA A 65 -1.40 3.99 4.83
CA ALA A 65 -2.80 4.22 4.49
C ALA A 65 -3.48 5.18 5.48
N ILE A 66 -3.26 4.96 6.79
CA ILE A 66 -3.76 5.84 7.86
C ILE A 66 -3.13 7.24 7.74
N ASN A 67 -1.84 7.35 7.47
CA ASN A 67 -1.21 8.66 7.32
C ASN A 67 -1.69 9.42 6.06
N ILE A 68 -1.96 8.72 4.96
CA ILE A 68 -2.62 9.32 3.78
C ILE A 68 -4.04 9.75 4.15
N TRP A 69 -4.76 8.97 4.98
CA TRP A 69 -6.04 9.36 5.58
C TRP A 69 -5.91 10.61 6.48
N MET A 70 -4.75 10.85 7.06
CA MET A 70 -4.45 12.05 7.84
C MET A 70 -3.86 13.18 7.00
N TRP A 71 -3.93 13.09 5.67
CA TRP A 71 -3.41 14.08 4.73
C TRP A 71 -1.90 14.30 4.82
N LYS A 72 -1.12 13.29 5.21
CA LYS A 72 0.34 13.38 5.27
C LYS A 72 0.97 13.13 3.90
N LYS A 73 1.67 14.13 3.36
CA LYS A 73 2.27 14.05 2.02
C LYS A 73 3.39 13.00 1.94
N LEU A 74 4.20 12.91 3.00
CA LEU A 74 5.28 11.92 3.11
C LEU A 74 4.77 10.48 2.97
N ALA A 75 3.55 10.19 3.42
CA ALA A 75 2.99 8.85 3.33
C ALA A 75 2.67 8.43 1.88
N ILE A 76 2.38 9.38 0.98
CA ILE A 76 2.20 9.10 -0.45
C ILE A 76 3.53 8.65 -1.06
N TYR A 77 4.63 9.36 -0.76
CA TYR A 77 5.96 8.98 -1.24
C TYR A 77 6.42 7.66 -0.65
N GLY A 78 6.16 7.43 0.65
CA GLY A 78 6.40 6.14 1.30
C GLY A 78 5.67 4.99 0.60
N PHE A 79 4.41 5.22 0.20
CA PHE A 79 3.64 4.22 -0.53
C PHE A 79 4.27 3.88 -1.90
N TYR A 80 4.79 4.87 -2.63
CA TYR A 80 5.49 4.60 -3.89
C TYR A 80 6.76 3.77 -3.69
N ILE A 81 7.49 3.96 -2.58
CA ILE A 81 8.63 3.11 -2.22
C ILE A 81 8.18 1.66 -1.99
N VAL A 82 7.08 1.46 -1.24
CA VAL A 82 6.50 0.12 -1.01
C VAL A 82 6.05 -0.53 -2.32
N VAL A 83 5.49 0.23 -3.26
CA VAL A 83 5.11 -0.27 -4.58
C VAL A 83 6.34 -0.76 -5.36
N ILE A 84 7.43 0.03 -5.41
CA ILE A 84 8.67 -0.38 -6.08
C ILE A 84 9.24 -1.65 -5.42
N PHE A 85 9.29 -1.68 -4.09
CA PHE A 85 9.72 -2.85 -3.33
C PHE A 85 8.88 -4.09 -3.68
N GLY A 86 7.55 -3.95 -3.74
CA GLY A 86 6.63 -5.03 -4.11
C GLY A 86 6.89 -5.60 -5.51
N VAL A 87 7.20 -4.74 -6.49
CA VAL A 87 7.58 -5.20 -7.84
C VAL A 87 8.86 -6.04 -7.79
N LEU A 88 9.88 -5.60 -7.04
CA LEU A 88 11.15 -6.33 -6.91
C LEU A 88 10.95 -7.69 -6.23
N ILE A 89 10.14 -7.74 -5.17
CA ILE A 89 9.79 -8.99 -4.50
C ILE A 89 9.03 -9.93 -5.45
N ASN A 90 8.05 -9.43 -6.19
CA ASN A 90 7.28 -10.25 -7.13
C ASN A 90 8.17 -10.89 -8.21
N LEU A 91 9.16 -10.13 -8.70
CA LEU A 91 10.15 -10.66 -9.63
C LEU A 91 11.03 -11.74 -8.97
N TYR A 92 11.47 -11.50 -7.74
CA TYR A 92 12.28 -12.44 -6.97
C TYR A 92 11.57 -13.79 -6.74
N ILE A 93 10.29 -13.75 -6.34
CA ILE A 93 9.50 -14.97 -6.08
C ILE A 93 9.04 -15.68 -7.37
N GLY A 94 9.27 -15.08 -8.54
CA GLY A 94 9.06 -15.72 -9.84
C GLY A 94 7.65 -15.55 -10.41
N LEU A 95 6.89 -14.52 -10.02
CA LEU A 95 5.57 -14.20 -10.60
C LEU A 95 5.63 -13.75 -12.07
N GLY A 96 6.82 -13.65 -12.66
CA GLY A 96 7.05 -13.16 -14.01
C GLY A 96 6.81 -11.65 -14.13
N LEU A 97 7.05 -11.11 -15.33
CA LEU A 97 6.96 -9.67 -15.58
C LEU A 97 5.54 -9.13 -15.36
N ILE A 98 4.54 -9.80 -15.94
CA ILE A 98 3.13 -9.37 -15.88
C ILE A 98 2.61 -9.39 -14.43
N GLY A 99 2.86 -10.48 -13.70
CA GLY A 99 2.51 -10.58 -12.28
C GLY A 99 3.20 -9.51 -11.45
N SER A 100 4.45 -9.19 -11.75
CA SER A 100 5.19 -8.15 -11.03
C SER A 100 4.67 -6.74 -11.32
N LEU A 101 4.34 -6.43 -12.58
CA LEU A 101 3.77 -5.14 -12.98
C LEU A 101 2.39 -4.89 -12.38
N SER A 102 1.63 -5.93 -12.04
CA SER A 102 0.38 -5.77 -11.29
C SER A 102 0.57 -5.06 -9.94
N GLY A 103 1.76 -5.18 -9.33
CA GLY A 103 2.15 -4.46 -8.11
C GLY A 103 2.15 -2.94 -8.28
N LEU A 104 2.31 -2.43 -9.51
CA LEU A 104 2.25 -0.99 -9.80
C LEU A 104 0.83 -0.43 -9.74
N MET A 105 -0.21 -1.28 -9.87
CA MET A 105 -1.60 -0.83 -9.93
C MET A 105 -2.00 0.00 -8.71
N GLY A 106 -1.59 -0.41 -7.51
CA GLY A 106 -1.85 0.36 -6.29
C GLY A 106 -1.27 1.78 -6.36
N GLY A 107 -0.03 1.91 -6.86
CA GLY A 107 0.62 3.20 -7.07
C GLY A 107 -0.09 4.08 -8.09
N MET A 108 -0.52 3.48 -9.21
CA MET A 108 -1.27 4.19 -10.24
C MET A 108 -2.62 4.69 -9.71
N ILE A 109 -3.37 3.84 -9.00
CA ILE A 109 -4.66 4.24 -8.41
C ILE A 109 -4.44 5.39 -7.43
N LEU A 110 -3.46 5.28 -6.52
CA LEU A 110 -3.16 6.35 -5.56
C LEU A 110 -2.85 7.66 -6.28
N PHE A 111 -1.98 7.62 -7.30
CA PHE A 111 -1.65 8.79 -8.10
C PHE A 111 -2.89 9.44 -8.74
N LEU A 112 -3.77 8.64 -9.36
CA LEU A 112 -4.97 9.16 -10.01
C LEU A 112 -5.94 9.82 -9.02
N VAL A 113 -6.10 9.26 -7.83
CA VAL A 113 -7.03 9.79 -6.82
C VAL A 113 -6.44 10.96 -6.01
N THR A 114 -5.11 11.12 -5.96
CA THR A 114 -4.45 12.23 -5.23
C THR A 114 -3.95 13.36 -6.12
N ARG A 115 -3.65 13.15 -7.41
CA ARG A 115 -2.98 14.15 -8.29
C ARG A 115 -3.64 15.53 -8.31
N LYS A 116 -4.97 15.60 -8.32
CA LYS A 116 -5.74 16.88 -8.31
C LYS A 116 -5.90 17.49 -6.91
N LYS A 117 -5.52 16.75 -5.88
CA LYS A 117 -5.71 17.07 -4.46
C LYS A 117 -4.39 17.20 -3.70
N MET A 118 -3.25 17.11 -4.39
CA MET A 118 -1.92 17.07 -3.77
C MET A 118 -1.63 18.30 -2.91
N GLN A 119 -2.23 19.45 -3.25
CA GLN A 119 -2.15 20.70 -2.48
C GLN A 119 -2.76 20.59 -1.06
N TYR A 120 -3.67 19.65 -0.83
CA TYR A 120 -4.31 19.44 0.47
C TYR A 120 -3.50 18.53 1.40
N PHE A 121 -2.42 17.92 0.90
CA PHE A 121 -1.52 17.08 1.70
C PHE A 121 -0.37 17.93 2.26
N VAL A 122 -0.17 17.82 3.58
CA VAL A 122 0.89 18.53 4.33
C VAL A 122 1.99 17.54 4.70
#